data_AF-A0A2V7KND6-F1
#
_entry.id   AF-A0A2V7KND6-F1
#
_cell.length_a   1.000
_cell.length_b   1.000
_cell.length_c   1.000
_cell.angle_alpha   90.00
_cell.angle_beta   90.00
_cell.angle_gamma   90.00
#
_symmetry.space_group_name_H-M   'P 1'
#
loop_
_entity.id
_entity.type
_entity.pdbx_description
1 polymer ?
#
loop_
_entity_poly.entity_id
_entity_poly.type
_entity_poly.pdbx_seq_one_letter_code
_entity_poly.pdbx_strand_id
1 'polypeptide(L)'
;MSEESIAEQAKAAIELEVYIPVPAHRASWTGDENILVATALTDDDPPIAFDAHGRRQVLDPKAPPTTPVLAVVPVETDFSQTPSRVEECFVDCSGGGGGPIGDVVPPPPPAPGLYMTKSHFVQDFEGWLKGSPEFEVHMLGQKGATDSLFDYQRAGEHAGGPYTFDQNDLDWSGNVLLFSRTQLDQYNAAHPQQNLRVFVVEDDDTACQIKTDVGRAERLFKVVDSLYNNLTAGNDSSTALIKAYKYARGAKSFWQAITSFFKTNDDVVGTAVEDDIVGSTYPGYNWFVKGDNNITNGWINLVMY
;
A
#
# COMPACT_ATOMS: atom_id res chain seq x y z
N MET A 1 29.50 -32.58 -0.21
CA MET A 1 28.15 -32.05 0.11
C MET A 1 27.19 -33.22 0.09
N SER A 2 26.38 -33.38 1.13
CA SER A 2 25.33 -34.42 1.17
C SER A 2 24.05 -33.89 0.51
N GLU A 3 23.20 -34.77 -0.02
CA GLU A 3 21.86 -34.37 -0.52
C GLU A 3 21.05 -33.64 0.55
N GLU A 4 21.22 -34.02 1.81
CA GLU A 4 20.58 -33.39 2.97
C GLU A 4 21.05 -31.93 3.15
N SER A 5 22.35 -31.65 2.96
CA SER A 5 22.87 -30.28 2.99
C SER A 5 22.40 -29.41 1.81
N ILE A 6 22.14 -30.03 0.65
CA ILE A 6 21.58 -29.34 -0.53
C ILE A 6 20.10 -29.04 -0.30
N ALA A 7 19.35 -29.97 0.30
CA ALA A 7 17.94 -29.79 0.62
C ALA A 7 17.71 -28.73 1.72
N GLU A 8 18.59 -28.65 2.73
CA GLU A 8 18.54 -27.56 3.72
C GLU A 8 18.90 -26.20 3.11
N GLN A 9 19.92 -26.14 2.23
CA GLN A 9 20.25 -24.91 1.51
C GLN A 9 19.16 -24.47 0.55
N ALA A 10 18.50 -25.42 -0.13
CA ALA A 10 17.36 -25.13 -1.01
C ALA A 10 16.13 -24.63 -0.22
N LYS A 11 15.93 -25.09 1.03
CA LYS A 11 14.89 -24.55 1.93
C LYS A 11 15.22 -23.19 2.52
N ALA A 12 16.50 -22.81 2.53
CA ALA A 12 16.97 -21.48 2.94
C ALA A 12 17.11 -20.52 1.75
N ALA A 13 16.94 -21.01 0.52
CA ALA A 13 16.96 -20.19 -0.68
C ALA A 13 15.67 -19.36 -0.74
N ILE A 14 15.84 -18.06 -0.93
CA ILE A 14 14.75 -17.12 -1.19
C ILE A 14 14.21 -17.48 -2.58
N GLU A 15 12.89 -17.63 -2.71
CA GLU A 15 12.27 -17.78 -4.03
C GLU A 15 12.59 -16.53 -4.86
N LEU A 16 12.86 -16.67 -6.16
CA LEU A 16 13.22 -15.55 -7.03
C LEU A 16 12.18 -15.36 -8.13
N GLU A 17 11.85 -14.10 -8.41
CA GLU A 17 11.05 -13.69 -9.56
C GLU A 17 11.94 -13.11 -10.67
N VAL A 18 11.49 -13.26 -11.92
CA VAL A 18 12.17 -12.75 -13.09
C VAL A 18 11.18 -12.06 -14.04
N TYR A 19 11.33 -10.75 -14.21
CA TYR A 19 10.50 -9.96 -15.13
C TYR A 19 11.29 -8.77 -15.69
N ILE A 20 10.67 -8.05 -16.63
CA ILE A 20 11.22 -6.79 -17.16
C ILE A 20 10.41 -5.66 -16.53
N PRO A 21 10.95 -4.95 -15.53
CA PRO A 21 10.16 -4.05 -14.69
C PRO A 21 9.68 -2.80 -15.45
N VAL A 22 10.49 -2.31 -16.38
CA VAL A 22 10.21 -1.06 -17.09
C VAL A 22 9.27 -1.31 -18.28
N PRO A 23 8.08 -0.68 -18.35
CA PRO A 23 7.14 -0.86 -19.46
C PRO A 23 7.76 -0.57 -20.84
N ALA A 24 8.60 0.46 -20.93
CA ALA A 24 9.32 0.82 -22.15
C ALA A 24 10.31 -0.29 -22.59
N HIS A 25 10.98 -0.93 -21.63
CA HIS A 25 11.86 -2.06 -21.93
C HIS A 25 11.06 -3.26 -22.44
N ARG A 26 9.93 -3.59 -21.78
CA ARG A 26 9.00 -4.65 -22.22
C ARG A 26 8.53 -4.45 -23.65
N ALA A 27 8.18 -3.22 -24.01
CA ALA A 27 7.70 -2.88 -25.34
C ALA A 27 8.82 -2.92 -26.41
N SER A 28 10.06 -2.62 -26.02
CA SER A 28 11.19 -2.47 -26.95
C SER A 28 12.03 -3.73 -27.15
N TRP A 29 12.09 -4.62 -26.15
CA TRP A 29 13.00 -5.76 -26.19
C TRP A 29 12.43 -6.87 -27.08
N THR A 30 13.24 -7.36 -28.00
CA THR A 30 12.83 -8.35 -29.01
C THR A 30 13.37 -9.75 -28.72
N GLY A 31 13.97 -9.96 -27.54
CA GLY A 31 14.62 -11.22 -27.17
C GLY A 31 16.08 -11.34 -27.61
N ASP A 32 16.74 -10.23 -27.89
CA ASP A 32 18.17 -10.19 -28.27
C ASP A 32 19.10 -10.09 -27.05
N GLU A 33 20.42 -10.13 -27.30
CA GLU A 33 21.46 -10.08 -26.27
C GLU A 33 21.69 -8.67 -25.69
N ASN A 34 20.98 -7.64 -26.17
CA ASN A 34 21.08 -6.28 -25.65
C ASN A 34 20.19 -6.11 -24.41
N ILE A 35 20.48 -6.92 -23.39
CA ILE A 35 19.76 -6.95 -22.12
C ILE A 35 20.74 -7.00 -20.95
N LEU A 36 20.30 -6.46 -19.83
CA LEU A 36 21.00 -6.49 -18.55
C LEU A 36 20.22 -7.37 -17.58
N VAL A 37 20.88 -8.26 -16.86
CA VAL A 37 20.28 -8.99 -15.74
C VAL A 37 20.67 -8.28 -14.45
N ALA A 38 19.70 -7.72 -13.73
CA ALA A 38 19.94 -6.89 -12.56
C ALA A 38 19.25 -7.42 -11.31
N THR A 39 19.85 -7.17 -10.15
CA THR A 39 19.29 -7.50 -8.84
C THR A 39 19.60 -6.38 -7.85
N ALA A 40 18.70 -6.17 -6.90
CA ALA A 40 18.90 -5.32 -5.73
C ALA A 40 18.46 -6.11 -4.49
N LEU A 41 19.10 -5.83 -3.34
CA LEU A 41 18.79 -6.53 -2.09
C LEU A 41 17.73 -5.79 -1.25
N THR A 42 17.68 -4.47 -1.39
CA THR A 42 16.73 -3.58 -0.72
C THR A 42 16.38 -2.45 -1.67
N ASP A 43 15.31 -1.73 -1.36
CA ASP A 43 14.96 -0.50 -2.04
C ASP A 43 16.04 0.57 -1.82
N ASP A 44 16.16 1.48 -2.79
CA ASP A 44 17.22 2.49 -2.93
C ASP A 44 18.67 1.98 -3.09
N ASP A 45 18.96 0.69 -2.93
CA ASP A 45 20.29 0.14 -3.19
C ASP A 45 20.60 0.21 -4.69
N PRO A 46 21.79 0.69 -5.10
CA PRO A 46 22.15 0.74 -6.52
C PRO A 46 22.09 -0.67 -7.15
N PRO A 47 21.23 -0.92 -8.15
CA PRO A 47 21.08 -2.25 -8.72
C PRO A 47 22.39 -2.73 -9.33
N ILE A 48 22.74 -3.99 -9.06
CA ILE A 48 23.92 -4.61 -9.65
C ILE A 48 23.46 -5.39 -10.87
N ALA A 49 23.98 -5.00 -12.03
CA ALA A 49 23.60 -5.60 -13.31
C ALA A 49 24.78 -6.28 -14.01
N PHE A 50 24.46 -7.28 -14.82
CA PHE A 50 25.39 -7.99 -15.68
C PHE A 50 24.84 -8.00 -17.10
N ASP A 51 25.70 -7.74 -18.09
CA ASP A 51 25.32 -7.95 -19.49
C ASP A 51 25.42 -9.43 -19.91
N ALA A 52 25.02 -9.73 -21.15
CA ALA A 52 25.12 -11.09 -21.71
C ALA A 52 26.54 -11.69 -21.73
N HIS A 53 27.58 -10.88 -21.54
CA HIS A 53 28.98 -11.30 -21.47
C HIS A 53 29.50 -11.43 -20.03
N GLY A 54 28.64 -11.22 -19.03
CA GLY A 54 28.98 -11.29 -17.61
C GLY A 54 29.72 -10.06 -17.09
N ARG A 55 29.74 -8.94 -17.83
CA ARG A 55 30.36 -7.70 -17.36
C ARG A 55 29.46 -7.02 -16.36
N ARG A 56 29.98 -6.84 -15.14
CA ARG A 56 29.29 -6.17 -14.03
C ARG A 56 29.23 -4.66 -14.25
N GLN A 57 28.08 -4.07 -13.95
CA GLN A 57 27.87 -2.64 -13.84
C GLN A 57 26.96 -2.31 -12.65
N VAL A 58 27.07 -1.08 -12.16
CA VAL A 58 26.18 -0.53 -11.12
C VAL A 58 25.23 0.43 -11.82
N LEU A 59 23.94 0.25 -11.61
CA LEU A 59 22.90 1.10 -12.19
C LEU A 59 22.52 2.23 -11.24
N ASP A 60 21.84 3.25 -11.78
CA ASP A 60 21.24 4.32 -10.99
C ASP A 60 19.97 3.77 -10.32
N PRO A 61 19.84 3.82 -8.99
CA PRO A 61 18.61 3.39 -8.31
C PRO A 61 17.40 4.27 -8.65
N LYS A 62 17.60 5.51 -9.13
CA LYS A 62 16.50 6.47 -9.37
C LYS A 62 15.99 6.50 -10.80
N ALA A 63 16.72 5.90 -11.74
CA ALA A 63 16.36 5.96 -13.14
C ALA A 63 16.80 4.68 -13.88
N PRO A 64 15.89 4.03 -14.61
CA PRO A 64 16.26 2.87 -15.41
C PRO A 64 17.23 3.26 -16.55
N PRO A 65 18.17 2.37 -16.93
CA PRO A 65 19.00 2.59 -18.10
C PRO A 65 18.18 2.53 -19.39
N THR A 66 18.77 2.97 -20.50
CA THR A 66 18.15 2.83 -21.83
C THR A 66 18.21 1.40 -22.36
N THR A 67 19.20 0.61 -21.93
CA THR A 67 19.28 -0.81 -22.22
C THR A 67 18.21 -1.56 -21.42
N PRO A 68 17.42 -2.46 -22.04
CA PRO A 68 16.48 -3.32 -21.35
C PRO A 68 17.08 -4.05 -20.15
N VAL A 69 16.33 -4.13 -19.06
CA VAL A 69 16.72 -4.82 -17.84
C VAL A 69 15.75 -5.97 -17.56
N LEU A 70 16.30 -7.15 -17.30
CA LEU A 70 15.64 -8.29 -16.68
C LEU A 70 15.98 -8.24 -15.18
N ALA A 71 14.98 -7.96 -14.36
CA ALA A 71 15.11 -8.03 -12.92
C ALA A 71 15.16 -9.49 -12.46
N VAL A 72 16.02 -9.76 -11.50
CA VAL A 72 16.05 -10.99 -10.70
C VAL A 72 16.00 -10.55 -9.25
N VAL A 73 14.81 -10.63 -8.69
CA VAL A 73 14.50 -10.15 -7.33
C VAL A 73 13.96 -11.32 -6.52
N PRO A 74 13.94 -11.24 -5.18
CA PRO A 74 13.08 -12.12 -4.37
C PRO A 74 11.66 -12.23 -4.97
N VAL A 75 10.94 -13.35 -4.77
CA VAL A 75 9.57 -13.46 -5.25
C VAL A 75 8.69 -12.40 -4.60
N GLU A 76 8.06 -11.60 -5.46
CA GLU A 76 7.12 -10.53 -5.10
C GLU A 76 5.69 -11.03 -5.44
N THR A 77 5.52 -11.64 -6.63
CA THR A 77 4.25 -12.18 -7.13
C THR A 77 3.97 -13.64 -6.73
N ASP A 78 2.81 -13.92 -6.11
CA ASP A 78 2.29 -15.30 -5.93
C ASP A 78 1.71 -15.87 -7.24
N PHE A 79 2.57 -16.47 -8.08
CA PHE A 79 2.15 -17.14 -9.33
C PHE A 79 1.28 -18.39 -9.14
N SER A 80 1.09 -18.88 -7.91
CA SER A 80 0.19 -20.00 -7.66
C SER A 80 -1.28 -19.58 -7.77
N GLN A 81 -1.53 -18.27 -7.68
CA GLN A 81 -2.82 -17.67 -7.93
C GLN A 81 -2.90 -17.26 -9.39
N THR A 82 -3.96 -17.72 -10.06
CA THR A 82 -4.25 -17.20 -11.40
C THR A 82 -4.64 -15.75 -11.20
N PRO A 83 -3.93 -14.75 -11.76
CA PRO A 83 -4.33 -13.36 -11.62
C PRO A 83 -5.79 -13.28 -12.03
N SER A 84 -6.61 -12.71 -11.14
CA SER A 84 -7.98 -12.40 -11.49
C SER A 84 -7.89 -11.44 -12.66
N ARG A 85 -8.01 -11.98 -13.87
CA ARG A 85 -8.48 -11.20 -15.00
C ARG A 85 -9.81 -10.64 -14.51
N VAL A 86 -9.79 -9.40 -14.05
CA VAL A 86 -10.89 -8.52 -14.37
C VAL A 86 -10.95 -8.63 -15.88
N GLU A 87 -11.87 -9.45 -16.39
CA GLU A 87 -12.35 -9.26 -17.74
C GLU A 87 -12.89 -7.83 -17.72
N GLU A 88 -12.02 -6.87 -18.02
CA GLU A 88 -12.45 -5.64 -18.64
C GLU A 88 -13.28 -6.11 -19.83
N CYS A 89 -14.61 -6.05 -19.67
CA CYS A 89 -15.54 -6.28 -20.75
C CYS A 89 -15.30 -5.18 -21.79
N PHE A 90 -14.28 -5.36 -22.62
CA PHE A 90 -13.93 -4.47 -23.70
C PHE A 90 -14.65 -4.80 -25.00
N VAL A 91 -15.53 -5.81 -25.01
CA VAL A 91 -16.32 -6.13 -26.21
C VAL A 91 -17.73 -6.62 -25.82
N ASP A 92 -18.68 -5.70 -25.92
CA ASP A 92 -20.09 -5.95 -26.28
C ASP A 92 -20.79 -7.14 -25.59
N CYS A 93 -21.24 -6.97 -24.35
CA CYS A 93 -22.23 -7.87 -23.73
C CYS A 93 -23.66 -7.65 -24.27
N SER A 94 -23.85 -7.41 -25.57
CA SER A 94 -25.17 -7.46 -26.21
C SER A 94 -25.59 -8.91 -26.50
N GLY A 95 -25.71 -9.72 -25.44
CA GLY A 95 -26.40 -11.00 -25.46
C GLY A 95 -27.87 -10.79 -25.13
N GLY A 96 -28.69 -10.55 -26.16
CA GLY A 96 -30.08 -10.15 -26.04
C GLY A 96 -31.00 -11.09 -25.23
N GLY A 97 -31.75 -10.49 -24.31
CA GLY A 97 -33.00 -10.99 -23.78
C GLY A 97 -33.95 -9.82 -23.62
N GLY A 98 -34.77 -9.57 -24.64
CA GLY A 98 -35.74 -8.48 -24.65
C GLY A 98 -36.77 -8.64 -23.53
N GLY A 99 -36.70 -7.75 -22.54
CA GLY A 99 -37.72 -7.51 -21.52
C GLY A 99 -37.98 -6.01 -21.41
N PRO A 100 -39.19 -5.57 -21.02
CA PRO A 100 -39.58 -4.18 -21.10
C PRO A 100 -38.69 -3.30 -20.21
N ILE A 101 -38.48 -2.08 -20.69
CA ILE A 101 -37.70 -0.99 -20.10
C ILE A 101 -38.20 -0.76 -18.66
N GLY A 102 -37.59 -1.44 -17.70
CA GLY A 102 -37.90 -1.35 -16.28
C GLY A 102 -36.76 -0.62 -15.59
N ASP A 103 -37.12 0.49 -14.93
CA ASP A 103 -36.37 1.27 -13.95
C ASP A 103 -34.92 0.86 -13.72
N VAL A 104 -34.00 1.74 -14.13
CA VAL A 104 -32.61 1.69 -13.69
C VAL A 104 -32.63 1.85 -12.16
N VAL A 105 -32.62 0.72 -11.45
CA VAL A 105 -32.49 0.71 -10.00
C VAL A 105 -31.16 1.40 -9.71
N PRO A 106 -31.14 2.52 -8.95
CA PRO A 106 -29.88 3.18 -8.62
C PRO A 106 -28.97 2.15 -7.94
N PRO A 107 -27.65 2.20 -8.20
CA PRO A 107 -26.71 1.28 -7.57
C PRO A 107 -26.95 1.29 -6.06
N PRO A 108 -26.90 0.11 -5.39
CA PRO A 108 -27.13 0.04 -3.96
C PRO A 108 -26.17 1.01 -3.25
N PRO A 109 -26.65 1.73 -2.22
CA PRO A 109 -25.80 2.66 -1.49
C PRO A 109 -24.56 1.93 -0.94
N PRO A 110 -23.40 2.62 -0.85
CA PRO A 110 -22.20 2.04 -0.26
C PRO A 110 -22.50 1.46 1.12
N ALA A 111 -21.82 0.37 1.48
CA ALA A 111 -21.91 -0.15 2.83
C ALA A 111 -21.49 0.94 3.83
N PRO A 112 -22.16 1.09 4.99
CA PRO A 112 -21.76 2.12 5.94
C PRO A 112 -20.34 1.91 6.46
N GLY A 113 -19.54 2.97 6.52
CA GLY A 113 -18.15 2.88 6.95
C GLY A 113 -17.27 4.05 6.53
N LEU A 114 -15.98 3.92 6.84
CA LEU A 114 -14.91 4.82 6.41
C LEU A 114 -14.41 4.39 5.03
N TYR A 115 -14.38 5.31 4.08
CA TYR A 115 -13.93 5.09 2.71
C TYR A 115 -12.79 6.02 2.35
N MET A 116 -11.88 5.52 1.53
CA MET A 116 -11.01 6.34 0.71
C MET A 116 -11.63 6.49 -0.68
N THR A 117 -11.61 7.71 -1.21
CA THR A 117 -12.19 8.01 -2.53
C THR A 117 -11.21 8.60 -3.52
N LYS A 118 -10.10 9.12 -3.02
CA LYS A 118 -8.98 9.63 -3.81
C LYS A 118 -7.68 9.47 -3.04
N SER A 119 -6.59 9.27 -3.77
CA SER A 119 -5.22 9.35 -3.27
C SER A 119 -4.34 10.00 -4.33
N HIS A 120 -3.36 10.77 -3.87
CA HIS A 120 -2.28 11.32 -4.68
C HIS A 120 -0.96 11.20 -3.91
N PHE A 121 0.05 10.62 -4.52
CA PHE A 121 1.39 10.46 -3.96
C PHE A 121 2.44 11.22 -4.76
N VAL A 122 3.48 11.70 -4.08
CA VAL A 122 4.51 12.55 -4.73
C VAL A 122 5.52 11.74 -5.55
N GLN A 123 5.59 10.43 -5.30
CA GLN A 123 6.44 9.45 -5.97
C GLN A 123 5.85 8.05 -5.73
N ASP A 124 6.40 7.06 -6.43
CA ASP A 124 6.11 5.63 -6.28
C ASP A 124 6.65 5.05 -4.97
N PHE A 125 7.70 5.64 -4.38
CA PHE A 125 8.35 5.18 -3.13
C PHE A 125 9.09 3.84 -3.26
N GLU A 126 9.16 3.31 -4.48
CA GLU A 126 9.74 2.02 -4.81
C GLU A 126 10.90 2.22 -5.80
N GLY A 127 11.86 1.30 -5.83
CA GLY A 127 12.89 1.27 -6.87
C GLY A 127 12.31 0.78 -8.19
N TRP A 128 12.69 1.40 -9.33
CA TRP A 128 12.22 0.99 -10.67
C TRP A 128 12.48 -0.48 -11.03
N LEU A 129 13.27 -1.21 -10.22
CA LEU A 129 13.55 -2.62 -10.41
C LEU A 129 12.39 -3.53 -9.97
N LYS A 130 11.50 -3.07 -9.09
CA LYS A 130 10.43 -3.86 -8.45
C LYS A 130 9.07 -3.86 -9.18
N GLY A 131 8.81 -2.86 -10.03
CA GLY A 131 7.70 -2.95 -10.98
C GLY A 131 6.82 -1.71 -11.00
N SER A 132 5.51 -1.93 -10.90
CA SER A 132 4.53 -0.84 -10.81
C SER A 132 4.18 -0.70 -9.33
N PRO A 133 4.10 0.53 -8.79
CA PRO A 133 3.86 0.72 -7.36
C PRO A 133 2.52 0.13 -6.94
N GLU A 134 2.48 -0.53 -5.78
CA GLU A 134 1.28 -1.14 -5.22
C GLU A 134 0.99 -0.52 -3.84
N PHE A 135 0.13 0.52 -3.81
CA PHE A 135 -0.19 1.20 -2.55
C PHE A 135 -1.23 0.46 -1.72
N GLU A 136 -0.97 0.33 -0.42
CA GLU A 136 -1.88 -0.22 0.57
C GLU A 136 -2.20 0.76 1.69
N VAL A 137 -3.43 0.63 2.22
CA VAL A 137 -3.93 1.44 3.33
C VAL A 137 -4.32 0.54 4.49
N HIS A 138 -3.67 0.77 5.64
CA HIS A 138 -3.85 0.02 6.87
C HIS A 138 -4.55 0.86 7.95
N MET A 139 -5.45 0.21 8.68
CA MET A 139 -6.19 0.77 9.81
C MET A 139 -5.54 0.31 11.11
N LEU A 140 -4.68 1.16 11.68
CA LEU A 140 -3.89 0.81 12.85
C LEU A 140 -4.57 1.27 14.15
N GLY A 141 -4.59 0.41 15.17
CA GLY A 141 -5.22 0.67 16.46
C GLY A 141 -4.59 -0.07 17.64
N GLN A 142 -5.13 0.12 18.85
CA GLN A 142 -4.63 -0.54 20.06
C GLN A 142 -4.96 -2.02 20.10
N LYS A 143 -3.97 -2.88 20.36
CA LYS A 143 -4.25 -4.29 20.63
C LYS A 143 -4.79 -4.48 22.05
N GLY A 144 -6.06 -4.81 22.20
CA GLY A 144 -6.65 -5.06 23.53
C GLY A 144 -6.41 -3.90 24.51
N ALA A 145 -5.93 -4.22 25.71
CA ALA A 145 -5.52 -3.23 26.72
C ALA A 145 -3.99 -3.01 26.76
N THR A 146 -3.24 -3.46 25.74
CA THR A 146 -1.77 -3.38 25.71
C THR A 146 -1.28 -2.13 25.00
N ASP A 147 -0.03 -1.76 25.26
CA ASP A 147 0.65 -0.65 24.61
C ASP A 147 1.20 -1.04 23.22
N SER A 148 0.46 -1.90 22.51
CA SER A 148 0.84 -2.45 21.21
C SER A 148 -0.06 -1.90 20.11
N LEU A 149 0.54 -1.60 18.96
CA LEU A 149 -0.18 -1.26 17.74
C LEU A 149 -0.56 -2.56 17.00
N PHE A 150 -1.77 -2.60 16.45
CA PHE A 150 -2.30 -3.73 15.69
C PHE A 150 -2.94 -3.22 14.40
N ASP A 151 -2.73 -3.95 13.31
CA ASP A 151 -3.43 -3.71 12.05
C ASP A 151 -4.79 -4.43 12.07
N TYR A 152 -5.86 -3.64 12.06
CA TYR A 152 -7.22 -4.15 12.12
C TYR A 152 -7.82 -4.45 10.75
N GLN A 153 -7.37 -3.74 9.71
CA GLN A 153 -7.92 -3.85 8.38
C GLN A 153 -6.98 -3.22 7.37
N ARG A 154 -6.81 -3.93 6.27
CA ARG A 154 -6.04 -3.51 5.11
C ARG A 154 -6.95 -3.30 3.91
N ALA A 155 -6.64 -2.32 3.09
CA ALA A 155 -7.19 -2.12 1.76
C ALA A 155 -6.02 -2.04 0.77
N GLY A 156 -6.18 -2.64 -0.41
CA GLY A 156 -5.11 -2.82 -1.41
C GLY A 156 -5.51 -3.87 -2.44
N GLU A 157 -4.68 -4.13 -3.45
CA GLU A 157 -5.05 -5.00 -4.58
C GLU A 157 -5.48 -6.39 -4.08
N HIS A 158 -4.73 -6.91 -3.12
CA HIS A 158 -4.92 -8.25 -2.58
C HIS A 158 -5.79 -8.31 -1.31
N ALA A 159 -6.47 -7.23 -0.91
CA ALA A 159 -7.28 -7.20 0.32
C ALA A 159 -8.60 -8.01 0.21
N GLY A 160 -9.12 -8.15 -1.01
CA GLY A 160 -10.36 -8.82 -1.33
C GLY A 160 -11.63 -8.04 -0.96
N GLY A 161 -12.71 -8.31 -1.70
CA GLY A 161 -14.04 -7.77 -1.39
C GLY A 161 -14.11 -6.23 -1.48
N PRO A 162 -14.83 -5.55 -0.55
CA PRO A 162 -15.01 -4.10 -0.60
C PRO A 162 -13.75 -3.30 -0.22
N TYR A 163 -12.68 -3.98 0.20
CA TYR A 163 -11.39 -3.40 0.58
C TYR A 163 -10.39 -3.40 -0.57
N THR A 164 -10.75 -3.94 -1.74
CA THR A 164 -9.86 -3.97 -2.90
C THR A 164 -9.83 -2.65 -3.63
N PHE A 165 -8.61 -2.14 -3.85
CA PHE A 165 -8.30 -1.12 -4.85
C PHE A 165 -6.90 -1.39 -5.39
N ASP A 166 -6.67 -1.00 -6.64
CA ASP A 166 -5.37 -1.09 -7.30
C ASP A 166 -4.97 0.33 -7.69
N GLN A 167 -3.77 0.74 -7.25
CA GLN A 167 -3.17 2.02 -7.57
C GLN A 167 -1.75 1.82 -8.13
N ASN A 168 -1.68 1.55 -9.43
CA ASN A 168 -0.44 1.43 -10.22
C ASN A 168 0.19 2.78 -10.63
N ASP A 169 -0.40 3.91 -10.26
CA ASP A 169 0.01 5.28 -10.63
C ASP A 169 0.01 6.21 -9.41
N LEU A 170 0.57 7.42 -9.53
CA LEU A 170 0.58 8.41 -8.45
C LEU A 170 -0.80 8.90 -8.03
N ASP A 171 -1.81 8.73 -8.87
CA ASP A 171 -3.18 9.18 -8.64
C ASP A 171 -4.17 8.01 -8.69
N TRP A 172 -5.07 7.95 -7.72
CA TRP A 172 -6.19 7.02 -7.73
C TRP A 172 -7.50 7.70 -7.35
N SER A 173 -8.60 7.22 -7.92
CA SER A 173 -9.94 7.65 -7.56
C SER A 173 -10.94 6.50 -7.65
N GLY A 174 -11.85 6.43 -6.70
CA GLY A 174 -12.80 5.33 -6.60
C GLY A 174 -13.61 5.40 -5.31
N ASN A 175 -14.08 4.24 -4.85
CA ASN A 175 -14.62 4.08 -3.50
C ASN A 175 -14.09 2.75 -2.96
N VAL A 176 -13.18 2.82 -2.00
CA VAL A 176 -12.70 1.63 -1.29
C VAL A 176 -13.03 1.76 0.18
N LEU A 177 -13.63 0.71 0.74
CA LEU A 177 -13.91 0.64 2.17
C LEU A 177 -12.57 0.44 2.89
N LEU A 178 -12.26 1.30 3.87
CA LEU A 178 -11.10 1.12 4.73
C LEU A 178 -11.49 0.47 6.06
N PHE A 179 -12.66 0.82 6.60
CA PHE A 179 -13.15 0.26 7.86
C PHE A 179 -14.67 0.34 7.92
N SER A 180 -15.35 -0.79 8.02
CA SER A 180 -16.82 -0.83 8.10
C SER A 180 -17.34 -0.17 9.36
N ARG A 181 -18.59 0.28 9.33
CA ARG A 181 -19.26 0.83 10.51
C ARG A 181 -19.25 -0.13 11.69
N THR A 182 -19.51 -1.41 11.43
CA THR A 182 -19.48 -2.45 12.45
C THR A 182 -18.10 -2.58 13.08
N GLN A 183 -17.03 -2.55 12.28
CA GLN A 183 -15.66 -2.59 12.79
C GLN A 183 -15.33 -1.34 13.62
N LEU A 184 -15.71 -0.14 13.16
CA LEU A 184 -15.56 1.12 13.91
C LEU A 184 -16.25 1.04 15.28
N ASP A 185 -17.52 0.61 15.31
CA ASP A 185 -18.31 0.54 16.53
C ASP A 185 -17.74 -0.52 17.50
N GLN A 186 -17.30 -1.67 16.98
CA GLN A 186 -16.64 -2.71 17.79
C GLN A 186 -15.30 -2.23 18.36
N TYR A 187 -14.49 -1.55 17.56
CA TYR A 187 -13.22 -0.98 18.02
C TYR A 187 -13.44 0.07 19.10
N ASN A 188 -14.35 1.03 18.86
CA ASN A 188 -14.67 2.08 19.83
C ASN A 188 -15.23 1.52 21.15
N ALA A 189 -16.01 0.43 21.09
CA ALA A 189 -16.52 -0.25 22.27
C ALA A 189 -15.41 -1.00 23.04
N ALA A 190 -14.47 -1.63 22.33
CA ALA A 190 -13.37 -2.37 22.93
C ALA A 190 -12.24 -1.46 23.46
N HIS A 191 -12.05 -0.28 22.86
CA HIS A 191 -10.98 0.66 23.15
C HIS A 191 -11.50 2.08 23.42
N PRO A 192 -12.24 2.30 24.54
CA PRO A 192 -12.72 3.64 24.87
C PRO A 192 -11.56 4.64 24.95
N GLN A 193 -11.74 5.82 24.34
CA GLN A 193 -10.75 6.91 24.27
C GLN A 193 -9.54 6.65 23.35
N GLN A 194 -9.55 5.54 22.60
CA GLN A 194 -8.54 5.24 21.61
C GLN A 194 -9.11 5.42 20.21
N ASN A 195 -8.26 5.80 19.27
CA ASN A 195 -8.66 6.14 17.92
C ASN A 195 -7.76 5.40 16.92
N LEU A 196 -8.27 5.25 15.70
CA LEU A 196 -7.58 4.53 14.63
C LEU A 196 -6.71 5.49 13.83
N ARG A 197 -5.59 5.00 13.32
CA ARG A 197 -4.76 5.71 12.35
C ARG A 197 -4.94 5.11 10.98
N VAL A 198 -4.92 5.97 9.98
CA VAL A 198 -4.76 5.55 8.59
C VAL A 198 -3.27 5.61 8.27
N PHE A 199 -2.72 4.47 7.88
CA PHE A 199 -1.31 4.30 7.55
C PHE A 199 -1.18 3.78 6.13
N VAL A 200 -0.24 4.33 5.37
CA VAL A 200 -0.04 4.00 3.97
C VAL A 200 1.34 3.38 3.81
N VAL A 201 1.35 2.26 3.08
CA VAL A 201 2.53 1.47 2.75
C VAL A 201 2.50 1.22 1.25
N GLU A 202 3.68 1.04 0.67
CA GLU A 202 3.88 0.51 -0.67
C GLU A 202 4.28 -0.97 -0.47
N ASP A 203 3.50 -1.91 -1.02
CA ASP A 203 3.60 -3.37 -0.81
C ASP A 203 3.38 -4.11 -2.14
N ASP A 204 4.46 -4.64 -2.70
CA ASP A 204 4.53 -5.51 -3.88
C ASP A 204 4.69 -6.99 -3.53
N ASP A 205 5.10 -7.29 -2.28
CA ASP A 205 5.83 -8.52 -2.00
C ASP A 205 4.99 -9.61 -1.31
N THR A 206 3.87 -9.31 -0.63
CA THR A 206 2.88 -10.31 -0.20
C THR A 206 1.69 -9.73 0.55
N ALA A 207 0.48 -10.18 0.18
CA ALA A 207 -0.74 -9.88 0.90
C ALA A 207 -0.62 -10.02 2.44
N CYS A 208 -0.86 -8.93 3.15
CA CYS A 208 -1.06 -8.83 4.61
C CYS A 208 0.20 -8.92 5.49
N GLN A 209 1.33 -8.39 5.06
CA GLN A 209 2.46 -8.14 5.96
C GLN A 209 3.00 -6.74 5.70
N ILE A 210 2.84 -5.79 6.63
CA ILE A 210 3.71 -4.60 6.53
C ILE A 210 5.13 -5.08 6.82
N LYS A 211 6.06 -4.90 5.90
CA LYS A 211 7.45 -5.30 6.06
C LYS A 211 8.37 -4.12 6.35
N THR A 212 7.93 -3.06 7.00
CA THR A 212 8.86 -1.97 7.30
C THR A 212 9.78 -2.20 8.50
N ASP A 213 10.87 -1.42 8.59
CA ASP A 213 11.70 -1.31 9.79
C ASP A 213 10.88 -0.73 10.95
N VAL A 214 10.67 -1.53 11.99
CA VAL A 214 9.96 -1.15 13.21
C VAL A 214 10.46 0.18 13.78
N GLY A 215 11.78 0.39 13.78
CA GLY A 215 12.39 1.62 14.25
C GLY A 215 12.07 2.84 13.37
N ARG A 216 11.95 2.68 12.05
CA ARG A 216 11.53 3.72 11.12
C ARG A 216 10.07 4.13 11.38
N ALA A 217 9.15 3.16 11.43
CA ALA A 217 7.75 3.44 11.77
C ALA A 217 7.59 4.12 13.13
N GLU A 218 8.30 3.63 14.16
CA GLU A 218 8.31 4.26 15.48
C GLU A 218 8.81 5.71 15.43
N ARG A 219 9.89 5.98 14.70
CA ARG A 219 10.45 7.34 14.56
C ARG A 219 9.48 8.25 13.82
N LEU A 220 8.92 7.79 12.70
CA LEU A 220 7.95 8.53 11.90
C LEU A 220 6.80 8.99 12.80
N PHE A 221 6.12 8.05 13.43
CA PHE A 221 4.94 8.44 14.19
C PHE A 221 5.34 9.26 15.44
N LYS A 222 6.49 9.01 16.11
CA LYS A 222 6.97 9.85 17.24
C LYS A 222 7.17 11.31 16.83
N VAL A 223 7.74 11.53 15.65
CA VAL A 223 7.96 12.88 15.10
C VAL A 223 6.64 13.54 14.76
N VAL A 224 5.78 12.84 14.01
CA VAL A 224 4.49 13.38 13.55
C VAL A 224 3.56 13.67 14.74
N ASP A 225 3.49 12.78 15.73
CA ASP A 225 2.69 12.97 16.94
C ASP A 225 3.17 14.15 17.79
N SER A 226 4.49 14.31 17.92
CA SER A 226 5.09 15.44 18.64
C SER A 226 4.71 16.77 18.00
N LEU A 227 4.78 16.85 16.66
CA LEU A 227 4.48 18.07 15.91
C LEU A 227 2.99 18.42 15.94
N TYR A 228 2.11 17.42 15.92
CA TYR A 228 0.66 17.61 15.85
C TYR A 228 -0.07 17.37 17.17
N ASN A 229 0.62 17.46 18.31
CA ASN A 229 0.03 17.29 19.64
C ASN A 229 -0.75 15.97 19.83
N ASN A 230 -0.34 14.92 19.13
CA ASN A 230 -0.98 13.60 19.02
C ASN A 230 -2.35 13.60 18.30
N LEU A 231 -2.71 14.63 17.54
CA LEU A 231 -3.96 14.69 16.75
C LEU A 231 -3.77 14.06 15.35
N THR A 232 -3.27 12.83 15.34
CA THR A 232 -2.76 12.10 14.16
C THR A 232 -3.53 10.81 13.90
N ALA A 233 -4.59 10.57 14.68
CA ALA A 233 -5.56 9.52 14.47
C ALA A 233 -6.88 10.14 14.00
N GLY A 234 -7.89 9.34 13.71
CA GLY A 234 -9.24 9.80 13.43
C GLY A 234 -10.33 8.94 14.05
N ASN A 235 -11.52 9.51 14.11
CA ASN A 235 -12.72 8.79 14.48
C ASN A 235 -13.94 9.35 13.72
N ASP A 236 -14.99 8.55 13.68
CA ASP A 236 -16.26 8.99 13.15
C ASP A 236 -16.81 10.17 13.97
N SER A 237 -16.97 11.30 13.30
CA SER A 237 -17.55 12.54 13.82
C SER A 237 -18.84 12.88 13.09
N SER A 238 -19.49 11.87 12.51
CA SER A 238 -20.75 12.03 11.81
C SER A 238 -21.87 12.50 12.74
N THR A 239 -22.67 13.43 12.25
CA THR A 239 -23.94 13.87 12.82
C THR A 239 -25.09 13.46 11.89
N ALA A 240 -26.33 13.81 12.25
CA ALA A 240 -27.49 13.61 11.37
C ALA A 240 -27.40 14.38 10.04
N LEU A 241 -26.56 15.44 9.99
CA LEU A 241 -26.47 16.35 8.84
C LEU A 241 -25.14 16.29 8.10
N ILE A 242 -24.09 15.79 8.77
CA ILE A 242 -22.72 15.79 8.25
C ILE A 242 -22.16 14.39 8.47
N LYS A 243 -21.68 13.73 7.42
CA LYS A 243 -20.91 12.50 7.52
C LYS A 243 -19.44 12.85 7.41
N ALA A 244 -18.65 12.60 8.46
CA ALA A 244 -17.25 12.99 8.48
C ALA A 244 -16.41 12.08 9.36
N TYR A 245 -15.22 11.75 8.88
CA TYR A 245 -14.13 11.20 9.68
C TYR A 245 -13.18 12.36 9.99
N LYS A 246 -12.99 12.65 11.28
CA LYS A 246 -12.21 13.81 11.74
C LYS A 246 -11.10 13.36 12.68
N TYR A 247 -10.09 14.21 12.81
CA TYR A 247 -8.95 14.01 13.66
C TYR A 247 -9.37 13.67 15.09
N ALA A 248 -8.57 12.84 15.72
CA ALA A 248 -8.71 12.47 17.10
C ALA A 248 -7.33 12.26 17.72
N ARG A 249 -7.27 12.18 19.05
CA ARG A 249 -6.01 11.91 19.73
C ARG A 249 -5.59 10.46 19.48
N GLY A 250 -4.42 10.25 18.90
CA GLY A 250 -3.75 8.95 18.87
C GLY A 250 -3.30 8.55 20.27
N ALA A 251 -3.27 7.24 20.55
CA ALA A 251 -2.74 6.75 21.82
C ALA A 251 -1.25 7.04 21.91
N LYS A 252 -0.83 7.60 23.06
CA LYS A 252 0.58 7.84 23.35
C LYS A 252 1.39 6.57 23.60
N SER A 253 0.73 5.43 23.78
CA SER A 253 1.37 4.21 24.27
C SER A 253 1.71 3.19 23.17
N PHE A 254 1.40 3.46 21.89
CA PHE A 254 1.66 2.55 20.77
C PHE A 254 3.14 2.24 20.46
N TRP A 255 4.08 2.82 21.20
CA TRP A 255 5.51 2.76 20.90
C TRP A 255 6.24 1.53 21.40
N GLN A 256 5.68 0.79 22.36
CA GLN A 256 6.47 -0.23 23.07
C GLN A 256 6.39 -1.61 22.42
N ALA A 257 5.44 -1.82 21.51
CA ALA A 257 5.22 -3.11 20.87
C ALA A 257 4.61 -2.94 19.47
N ILE A 258 5.40 -2.39 18.54
CA ILE A 258 5.22 -2.53 17.08
C ILE A 258 5.66 -3.97 16.65
N THR A 259 5.50 -4.95 17.53
CA THR A 259 6.17 -6.25 17.46
C THR A 259 5.21 -7.35 17.06
N SER A 260 5.13 -7.60 15.75
CA SER A 260 4.88 -8.92 15.10
C SER A 260 4.47 -8.76 13.63
N PHE A 261 4.11 -7.55 13.20
CA PHE A 261 3.58 -7.28 11.86
C PHE A 261 4.70 -6.88 10.88
N PHE A 262 5.60 -6.01 11.35
CA PHE A 262 6.72 -5.39 10.65
C PHE A 262 7.89 -6.36 10.43
N LYS A 263 7.94 -7.04 9.27
CA LYS A 263 9.04 -7.94 8.88
C LYS A 263 9.74 -7.53 7.58
N THR A 264 10.69 -6.61 7.67
CA THR A 264 11.74 -6.22 6.68
C THR A 264 11.45 -6.32 5.17
N ASN A 265 11.53 -5.15 4.51
CA ASN A 265 11.63 -4.78 3.09
C ASN A 265 10.44 -4.04 2.41
N ASP A 266 9.46 -3.49 3.14
CA ASP A 266 8.46 -2.58 2.52
C ASP A 266 8.74 -1.11 2.83
N ASP A 267 8.39 -0.24 1.87
CA ASP A 267 8.59 1.19 1.95
C ASP A 267 7.41 1.93 2.59
N VAL A 268 7.73 2.66 3.67
CA VAL A 268 6.73 3.45 4.39
C VAL A 268 6.47 4.74 3.66
N VAL A 269 5.26 4.86 3.13
CA VAL A 269 4.75 6.11 2.58
C VAL A 269 4.41 7.06 3.72
N GLY A 270 3.66 6.63 4.73
CA GLY A 270 3.50 7.39 5.97
C GLY A 270 2.14 7.30 6.66
N THR A 271 1.86 8.24 7.56
CA THR A 271 0.62 8.28 8.35
C THR A 271 -0.26 9.46 7.96
N ALA A 272 -1.56 9.25 7.84
CA ALA A 272 -2.49 10.30 7.49
C ALA A 272 -2.73 11.26 8.68
N VAL A 273 -2.66 12.56 8.43
CA VAL A 273 -3.01 13.63 9.38
C VAL A 273 -3.97 14.59 8.70
N GLU A 274 -5.07 14.92 9.36
CA GLU A 274 -6.10 15.78 8.78
C GLU A 274 -5.55 17.19 8.44
N ASP A 275 -6.05 17.76 7.34
CA ASP A 275 -5.71 19.09 6.84
C ASP A 275 -5.88 20.20 7.90
N ASP A 276 -6.97 20.16 8.67
CA ASP A 276 -7.27 21.05 9.81
C ASP A 276 -6.14 21.02 10.87
N ILE A 277 -5.49 19.87 11.07
CA ILE A 277 -4.39 19.70 12.03
C ILE A 277 -3.05 20.09 11.42
N VAL A 278 -2.84 19.78 10.15
CA VAL A 278 -1.64 20.19 9.42
C VAL A 278 -1.61 21.72 9.25
N GLY A 279 -2.78 22.37 9.23
CA GLY A 279 -2.91 23.82 8.99
C GLY A 279 -2.69 24.18 7.52
N SER A 280 -2.91 23.23 6.61
CA SER A 280 -2.73 23.39 5.16
C SER A 280 -3.79 22.58 4.44
N THR A 281 -4.18 22.98 3.24
CA THR A 281 -5.19 22.28 2.42
C THR A 281 -4.61 21.92 1.07
N TYR A 282 -5.11 20.83 0.48
CA TYR A 282 -4.75 20.42 -0.88
C TYR A 282 -6.05 20.10 -1.65
N PRO A 283 -6.30 20.73 -2.83
CA PRO A 283 -7.61 20.67 -3.48
C PRO A 283 -8.12 19.25 -3.74
N GLY A 284 -9.29 18.92 -3.21
CA GLY A 284 -9.93 17.62 -3.41
C GLY A 284 -9.55 16.53 -2.41
N TYR A 285 -8.72 16.87 -1.42
CA TYR A 285 -8.25 15.97 -0.36
C TYR A 285 -8.44 16.63 1.01
N ASN A 286 -8.61 15.83 2.06
CA ASN A 286 -8.81 16.29 3.44
C ASN A 286 -7.82 15.70 4.44
N TRP A 287 -6.90 14.82 4.00
CA TRP A 287 -5.82 14.28 4.83
C TRP A 287 -4.49 14.30 4.08
N PHE A 288 -3.42 14.61 4.80
CA PHE A 288 -2.04 14.59 4.32
C PHE A 288 -1.36 13.32 4.80
N VAL A 289 -0.68 12.60 3.92
CA VAL A 289 0.16 11.46 4.28
C VAL A 289 1.54 11.98 4.65
N LYS A 290 1.87 11.88 5.93
CA LYS A 290 3.12 12.38 6.54
C LYS A 290 4.13 11.26 6.68
N GLY A 291 5.23 11.40 5.96
CA GLY A 291 6.39 10.52 6.01
C GLY A 291 7.40 10.92 7.08
N ASP A 292 8.61 10.38 6.92
CA ASP A 292 9.75 10.69 7.77
C ASP A 292 10.03 12.20 7.83
N ASN A 293 10.42 12.67 9.02
CA ASN A 293 10.67 14.10 9.29
C ASN A 293 9.50 15.03 8.98
N ASN A 294 8.26 14.51 8.98
CA ASN A 294 7.03 15.27 8.68
C ASN A 294 6.96 15.80 7.23
N ILE A 295 7.69 15.19 6.31
CA ILE A 295 7.58 15.45 4.88
C ILE A 295 6.19 14.99 4.41
N THR A 296 5.55 15.77 3.53
CA THR A 296 4.30 15.33 2.89
C THR A 296 4.64 14.41 1.74
N ASN A 297 4.23 13.15 1.86
CA ASN A 297 4.44 12.10 0.86
C ASN A 297 3.21 11.90 -0.03
N GLY A 298 2.07 12.43 0.38
CA GLY A 298 0.85 12.40 -0.43
C GLY A 298 -0.36 12.99 0.28
N TRP A 299 -1.52 12.76 -0.31
CA TRP A 299 -2.82 13.23 0.15
C TRP A 299 -3.87 12.16 -0.13
N ILE A 300 -4.81 12.00 0.81
CA ILE A 300 -5.93 11.07 0.66
C ILE A 300 -7.25 11.77 1.00
N ASN A 301 -8.33 11.35 0.36
CA ASN A 301 -9.68 11.83 0.66
C ASN A 301 -10.48 10.76 1.40
N LEU A 302 -10.76 11.03 2.68
CA LEU A 302 -11.49 10.14 3.58
C LEU A 302 -12.92 10.63 3.80
N VAL A 303 -13.89 9.73 3.63
CA VAL A 303 -15.32 10.03 3.79
C VAL A 303 -16.02 8.95 4.60
N MET A 304 -17.03 9.35 5.36
CA MET A 304 -17.95 8.42 6.01
C MET A 304 -19.21 8.27 5.15
N TYR A 305 -19.65 7.04 4.92
CA TYR A 305 -20.98 6.74 4.38
C TYR A 305 -21.89 6.18 5.49
#